data_AF-A0A5B0WX52-F1
#
_entry.id   AF-A0A5B0WX52-F1
#
_cell.length_a   1.000
_cell.length_b   1.000
_cell.length_c   1.000
_cell.angle_alpha   90.00
_cell.angle_beta   90.00
_cell.angle_gamma   90.00
#
_symmetry.space_group_name_H-M   'P 1'
#
loop_
_entity.id
_entity.type
_entity.pdbx_description
1 polymer ?
#
loop_
_entity_poly.entity_id
_entity_poly.type
_entity_poly.pdbx_seq_one_letter_code
_entity_poly.pdbx_strand_id
1 'polypeptide(L)'
;MLLYIGFVGFPFITGISLSEYIRRRRLTLAAFELQITDTRVIDLAMKYGYRTPEAFARVFKNLHGIMPISVRDKGVSLRRFIIIC
;
A
#
# COMPACT_ATOMS: atom_id res chain seq x y z
N MET A 1 8.18 -10.68 11.89
CA MET A 1 9.45 -10.25 11.25
C MET A 1 9.43 -8.78 10.82
N LEU A 2 8.97 -7.88 11.69
CA LEU A 2 9.26 -6.43 11.67
C LEU A 2 9.53 -5.93 13.10
N LEU A 3 9.50 -6.84 14.08
CA LEU A 3 9.66 -6.55 15.50
C LEU A 3 11.12 -6.74 15.95
N TYR A 4 12.05 -7.07 15.04
CA TYR A 4 13.42 -7.47 15.41
C TYR A 4 14.52 -6.47 15.07
N ILE A 5 14.20 -5.39 14.34
CA ILE A 5 15.17 -4.30 14.13
C ILE A 5 14.73 -3.14 15.00
N GLY A 6 15.40 -3.05 16.16
CA GLY A 6 15.24 -1.98 17.12
C GLY A 6 15.29 -0.60 16.47
N PHE A 7 14.53 0.29 17.08
CA PHE A 7 14.04 1.60 16.64
C PHE A 7 15.08 2.62 16.14
N VAL A 8 16.38 2.30 16.09
CA VAL A 8 17.48 3.28 15.89
C VAL A 8 18.14 3.18 14.51
N GLY A 9 17.92 2.12 13.71
CA GLY A 9 18.59 1.94 12.40
C GLY A 9 17.70 1.93 11.16
N PHE A 10 16.37 1.97 11.30
CA PHE A 10 15.47 1.67 10.18
C PHE A 10 15.59 2.62 8.97
N PRO A 11 15.60 3.95 9.13
CA PRO A 11 15.75 4.85 7.98
C PRO A 11 17.13 4.79 7.35
N PHE A 12 18.18 4.48 8.13
CA PHE A 12 19.54 4.33 7.64
C PHE A 12 19.67 3.11 6.72
N ILE A 13 18.97 2.02 7.03
CA ILE A 13 19.01 0.77 6.26
C ILE A 13 18.07 0.83 5.03
N THR A 14 16.90 1.46 5.17
CA THR A 14 15.83 1.41 4.15
C THR A 14 15.72 2.66 3.29
N GLY A 15 16.40 3.74 3.66
CA GLY A 15 16.30 5.05 3.00
C GLY A 15 14.94 5.75 3.18
N ILE A 16 14.01 5.19 3.96
CA ILE A 16 12.69 5.75 4.22
C ILE A 16 12.35 5.74 5.71
N SER A 17 11.51 6.69 6.15
CA SER A 17 11.03 6.69 7.53
C SER A 17 10.16 5.46 7.81
N LEU A 18 10.10 5.05 9.08
CA LEU A 18 9.23 3.94 9.52
C LEU A 18 7.76 4.21 9.18
N SER A 19 7.30 5.44 9.37
CA SER A 19 5.93 5.85 9.03
C SER A 19 5.64 5.69 7.54
N GLU A 20 6.60 6.07 6.68
CA GLU A 20 6.48 5.90 5.24
C GLU A 20 6.46 4.42 4.87
N TYR A 21 7.32 3.60 5.51
CA TYR A 21 7.31 2.15 5.31
C TYR A 21 5.95 1.52 5.68
N ILE A 22 5.41 1.84 6.86
CA ILE A 22 4.11 1.32 7.31
C ILE A 22 3.01 1.73 6.32
N ARG A 23 3.03 2.99 5.87
CA ARG A 23 2.07 3.50 4.89
C ARG A 23 2.15 2.73 3.56
N ARG A 24 3.35 2.53 3.02
CA ARG A 24 3.56 1.79 1.77
C ARG A 24 3.17 0.32 1.90
N ARG A 25 3.45 -0.31 3.04
CA ARG A 25 3.06 -1.69 3.32
C ARG A 25 1.54 -1.84 3.35
N ARG A 26 0.83 -0.94 4.04
CA ARG A 26 -0.65 -0.92 4.08
C ARG A 26 -1.26 -0.78 2.68
N LEU A 27 -0.73 0.12 1.85
CA LEU A 27 -1.19 0.31 0.47
C LEU A 27 -0.92 -0.89 -0.44
N THR A 28 0.17 -1.62 -0.18
CA THR A 28 0.48 -2.86 -0.91
C THR A 28 -0.51 -3.97 -0.56
N LEU A 29 -0.83 -4.13 0.74
CA LEU A 29 -1.86 -5.07 1.20
C LEU A 29 -3.24 -4.73 0.62
N ALA A 30 -3.60 -3.44 0.60
CA ALA A 30 -4.84 -2.97 -0.01
C ALA A 30 -4.93 -3.34 -1.50
N ALA A 31 -3.81 -3.23 -2.23
CA ALA A 31 -3.75 -3.59 -3.64
C ALA A 31 -3.91 -5.10 -3.88
N PHE A 32 -3.29 -5.94 -3.04
CA PHE A 32 -3.52 -7.39 -3.07
C PHE A 32 -4.98 -7.75 -2.78
N GLU A 33 -5.58 -7.12 -1.78
CA GLU A 33 -6.98 -7.35 -1.43
C GLU A 33 -7.93 -6.96 -2.57
N LEU A 34 -7.65 -5.87 -3.29
CA LEU A 34 -8.42 -5.48 -4.49
C LEU A 34 -8.31 -6.48 -5.64
N GLN A 35 -7.18 -7.17 -5.78
CA GLN A 35 -6.98 -8.16 -6.83
C GLN A 35 -7.70 -9.48 -6.55
N ILE A 36 -7.74 -9.90 -5.29
CA ILE A 36 -8.27 -11.22 -4.91
C ILE A 36 -9.74 -11.17 -4.45
N THR A 37 -10.28 -9.98 -4.17
CA THR A 37 -11.65 -9.79 -3.69
C THR A 37 -12.43 -8.79 -4.53
N ASP A 38 -13.76 -8.86 -4.44
CA ASP A 38 -14.66 -7.87 -5.07
C ASP A 38 -14.97 -6.66 -4.16
N THR A 39 -14.21 -6.49 -3.06
CA THR A 39 -14.40 -5.39 -2.09
C THR A 39 -14.42 -4.01 -2.75
N ARG A 40 -15.41 -3.17 -2.46
CA ARG A 40 -15.49 -1.84 -3.08
C ARG A 40 -14.31 -0.97 -2.62
N VAL A 41 -13.81 -0.11 -3.50
CA VAL A 41 -12.69 0.81 -3.20
C VAL A 41 -12.97 1.67 -1.96
N ILE A 42 -14.23 2.05 -1.74
CA ILE A 42 -14.66 2.86 -0.59
C ILE A 42 -14.49 2.08 0.72
N ASP A 43 -14.97 0.83 0.76
CA ASP A 43 -14.87 -0.03 1.95
C ASP A 43 -13.40 -0.31 2.28
N LEU A 44 -12.60 -0.52 1.25
CA LEU A 44 -11.16 -0.71 1.38
C LEU A 44 -10.46 0.57 1.90
N ALA A 45 -10.82 1.75 1.39
CA ALA A 45 -10.25 3.01 1.86
C ALA A 45 -10.47 3.17 3.38
N MET A 46 -11.70 2.90 3.84
CA MET A 46 -12.04 2.95 5.26
C MET A 46 -11.25 1.92 6.08
N LYS A 47 -11.17 0.67 5.60
CA LYS A 47 -10.41 -0.42 6.26
C LYS A 47 -8.93 -0.06 6.45
N TYR A 48 -8.32 0.60 5.47
CA TYR A 48 -6.92 1.03 5.53
C TYR A 48 -6.71 2.41 6.17
N GLY A 49 -7.75 2.97 6.81
CA GLY A 49 -7.66 4.17 7.65
C GLY A 49 -7.73 5.50 6.89
N TYR A 50 -8.27 5.50 5.67
CA TYR A 50 -8.51 6.72 4.90
C TYR A 50 -9.95 7.18 5.09
N ARG A 51 -10.14 8.47 5.39
CA ARG A 51 -11.46 9.07 5.64
C ARG A 51 -12.31 9.22 4.37
N THR A 52 -11.65 9.32 3.22
CA THR A 52 -12.29 9.59 1.93
C THR A 52 -11.65 8.71 0.84
N PRO A 53 -12.44 8.10 -0.06
CA PRO A 53 -11.93 7.26 -1.13
C PRO A 53 -11.00 8.01 -2.09
N GLU A 54 -11.17 9.32 -2.28
CA GLU A 54 -10.32 10.17 -3.13
C GLU A 54 -8.91 10.28 -2.56
N ALA A 55 -8.78 10.47 -1.25
CA ALA A 55 -7.49 10.50 -0.57
C ALA A 55 -6.77 9.15 -0.70
N PHE A 56 -7.51 8.04 -0.54
CA PHE A 56 -6.96 6.71 -0.77
C PHE A 56 -6.50 6.54 -2.23
N ALA A 57 -7.36 6.86 -3.20
CA ALA A 57 -7.06 6.71 -4.62
C ALA A 57 -5.84 7.54 -5.06
N ARG A 58 -5.68 8.77 -4.53
CA ARG A 58 -4.52 9.63 -4.80
C ARG A 58 -3.23 8.98 -4.32
N VAL A 59 -3.19 8.53 -3.06
CA VAL A 59 -1.97 7.93 -2.50
C VAL A 59 -1.69 6.56 -3.12
N PHE A 60 -2.74 5.78 -3.40
CA PHE A 60 -2.64 4.50 -4.10
C PHE A 60 -2.05 4.68 -5.49
N LYS A 61 -2.56 5.63 -6.28
CA LYS A 61 -2.04 5.95 -7.62
C LYS A 61 -0.60 6.41 -7.57
N ASN A 62 -0.24 7.26 -6.60
CA ASN A 62 1.15 7.71 -6.46
C ASN A 62 2.12 6.56 -6.17
N LEU A 63 1.66 5.51 -5.47
CA LEU A 63 2.50 4.35 -5.13
C LEU A 63 2.53 3.30 -6.24
N HIS A 64 1.37 2.94 -6.78
CA HIS A 64 1.21 1.83 -7.73
C HIS A 64 1.23 2.25 -9.20
N GLY A 65 1.10 3.55 -9.48
CA GLY A 65 1.05 4.10 -10.83
C GLY A 65 -0.33 4.04 -11.50
N ILE A 66 -1.30 3.37 -10.88
CA ILE A 66 -2.63 3.12 -11.45
C ILE A 66 -3.73 3.45 -10.44
N MET A 67 -4.95 3.70 -10.92
CA MET A 67 -6.09 3.89 -10.02
C MET A 67 -6.52 2.56 -9.36
N PRO A 68 -7.02 2.61 -8.12
CA PRO A 68 -7.49 1.41 -7.43
C PRO A 68 -8.65 0.71 -8.16
N ILE A 69 -9.49 1.46 -8.90
CA ILE A 69 -10.59 0.89 -9.68
C ILE A 69 -10.09 0.04 -10.86
N SER A 70 -8.94 0.41 -11.43
CA SER A 70 -8.34 -0.30 -12.56
C SER A 70 -7.57 -1.55 -12.14
N VAL A 71 -7.47 -1.85 -10.84
CA VAL A 71 -6.68 -2.99 -10.33
C VAL A 71 -7.21 -4.34 -10.81
N ARG A 72 -8.51 -4.41 -11.10
CA ARG A 72 -9.19 -5.63 -11.59
C ARG A 72 -9.14 -5.79 -13.10
N ASP A 73 -8.66 -4.79 -13.83
CA ASP A 73 -8.58 -4.85 -15.28
C ASP A 73 -7.54 -5.91 -15.70
N LYS A 74 -7.80 -6.63 -16.80
CA LYS A 74 -6.89 -7.67 -17.29
C LYS A 74 -5.53 -7.05 -17.65
N GLY A 75 -4.43 -7.67 -17.21
CA GLY A 75 -3.06 -7.26 -17.56
C GLY A 75 -2.41 -6.25 -16.59
N VAL A 76 -3.01 -5.99 -15.44
CA VAL A 76 -2.54 -4.97 -14.50
C VAL A 76 -1.43 -5.49 -13.59
N SER A 77 -0.25 -4.88 -13.72
CA SER A 77 0.91 -5.13 -12.84
C SER A 77 0.98 -4.09 -11.74
N LEU A 78 0.81 -4.50 -10.49
CA LEU A 78 1.01 -3.62 -9.33
C LEU A 78 2.50 -3.48 -8.97
N ARG A 79 2.90 -2.28 -8.53
CA ARG A 79 4.22 -2.12 -7.87
C ARG A 79 4.22 -2.89 -6.57
N ARG A 80 4.94 -4.00 -6.55
CA ARG A 80 5.17 -4.79 -5.35
C ARG A 80 6.21 -4.04 -4.51
N PHE A 81 5.77 -3.43 -3.41
CA PHE A 81 6.68 -2.88 -2.44
C PHE A 81 7.18 -4.00 -1.53
N ILE A 82 8.15 -4.76 -2.02
CA ILE A 82 8.96 -5.67 -1.21
C ILE A 82 10.16 -4.82 -0.77
N ILE A 83 10.16 -4.39 0.49
CA ILE A 83 11.44 -4.07 1.13
C ILE A 83 11.74 -5.28 1.99
N ILE A 84 12.88 -5.90 1.67
CA ILE A 84 13.51 -7.09 2.23
C ILE A 84 13.26 -8.36 1.38
N CYS A 85 14.40 -8.94 0.96
CA CYS A 85 14.62 -10.22 0.30
C CYS A 85 13.88 -11.41 0.92
#